data_AF-Q207V1-F1
#
_entry.id   AF-Q207V1-F1
#
_cell.length_a   1.000
_cell.length_b   1.000
_cell.length_c   1.000
_cell.angle_alpha   90.00
_cell.angle_beta   90.00
_cell.angle_gamma   90.00
#
_symmetry.space_group_name_H-M   'P 1'
#
loop_
_entity.id
_entity.type
_entity.pdbx_description
1 polymer ?
#
loop_
_entity_poly.entity_id
_entity_poly.type
_entity_poly.pdbx_seq_one_letter_code
_entity_poly.pdbx_strand_id
1 'polypeptide(L)'
;NAMNRFGVNTPARIRMFMAQTGHETDGFNTFVEYTNRDGTNAWCGRYEGGCRFRGRGAMQLTHRSNYANAGRALGQDFVSNPDLVAQMPWAFLTAGWFWQTRNLNNFADRGDLVGATRVINGGTNGLADRQNRFAVA
;
A
#
# COMPACT_ATOMS: atom_id res chain seq x y z
N ASN A 1 17.32 -2.64 0.94
CA ASN A 1 16.08 -1.95 1.37
C ASN A 1 14.89 -2.49 0.55
N ALA A 2 13.64 -2.20 0.92
CA ALA A 2 12.46 -2.78 0.27
C ALA A 2 12.36 -2.44 -1.22
N MET A 3 12.59 -1.18 -1.60
CA MET A 3 12.50 -0.71 -2.99
C MET A 3 13.42 -1.50 -3.94
N ASN A 4 14.70 -1.71 -3.56
CA ASN A 4 15.63 -2.50 -4.37
C ASN A 4 15.19 -3.97 -4.51
N ARG A 5 14.62 -4.56 -3.46
CA ARG A 5 14.13 -5.96 -3.50
C ARG A 5 13.05 -6.17 -4.57
N PHE A 6 12.24 -5.16 -4.84
CA PHE A 6 11.12 -5.24 -5.79
C PHE A 6 11.34 -4.46 -7.09
N GLY A 7 12.58 -4.05 -7.36
CA GLY A 7 12.94 -3.34 -8.59
C GLY A 7 12.38 -1.93 -8.70
N VAL A 8 12.00 -1.30 -7.58
CA VAL A 8 11.63 0.12 -7.51
C VAL A 8 12.92 0.94 -7.41
N ASN A 9 13.72 0.94 -8.48
CA ASN A 9 15.12 1.37 -8.43
C ASN A 9 15.53 2.36 -9.54
N THR A 10 14.58 2.81 -10.36
CA THR A 10 14.79 3.93 -11.29
C THR A 10 14.15 5.20 -10.71
N PRO A 11 14.59 6.41 -11.11
CA PRO A 11 13.96 7.65 -10.65
C PRO A 11 12.44 7.67 -10.87
N ALA A 12 11.98 7.23 -12.05
CA ALA A 12 10.54 7.17 -12.36
C ALA A 12 9.76 6.22 -11.45
N ARG A 13 10.31 5.03 -11.16
CA ARG A 13 9.69 4.04 -10.27
C ARG A 13 9.66 4.52 -8.83
N ILE A 14 10.77 5.07 -8.33
CA ILE A 14 10.85 5.62 -6.97
C ILE A 14 9.84 6.77 -6.82
N ARG A 15 9.81 7.70 -7.77
CA ARG A 15 8.87 8.83 -7.79
C ARG A 15 7.41 8.38 -7.74
N MET A 16 7.01 7.46 -8.61
CA MET A 16 5.65 6.92 -8.62
C MET A 16 5.33 6.17 -7.32
N PHE A 17 6.25 5.32 -6.84
CA PHE A 17 6.06 4.58 -5.60
C PHE A 17 5.85 5.54 -4.42
N MET A 18 6.72 6.54 -4.26
CA MET A 18 6.63 7.55 -3.20
C MET A 18 5.34 8.38 -3.28
N ALA A 19 4.92 8.77 -4.48
CA ALA A 19 3.67 9.50 -4.67
C ALA A 19 2.45 8.67 -4.25
N GLN A 20 2.42 7.40 -4.64
CA GLN A 20 1.32 6.48 -4.31
C GLN A 20 1.31 6.15 -2.82
N THR A 21 2.44 5.74 -2.24
CA THR A 21 2.52 5.43 -0.81
C THR A 21 2.31 6.66 0.07
N GLY A 22 2.80 7.82 -0.37
CA GLY A 22 2.58 9.09 0.32
C GLY A 22 1.10 9.45 0.37
N HIS A 23 0.33 9.16 -0.69
CA HIS A 23 -1.12 9.35 -0.65
C HIS A 23 -1.80 8.37 0.32
N GLU A 24 -1.50 7.07 0.24
CA GLU A 24 -2.15 6.03 1.07
C GLU A 24 -1.92 6.16 2.58
N THR A 25 -0.87 6.90 2.95
CA THR A 25 -0.41 7.02 4.34
C THR A 25 -0.61 8.42 4.89
N ASP A 26 -1.36 9.27 4.18
CA ASP A 26 -1.56 10.67 4.53
C ASP A 26 -0.22 11.39 4.74
N GLY A 27 0.68 11.27 3.77
CA GLY A 27 2.04 11.79 3.84
C GLY A 27 2.94 11.07 4.84
N PHE A 28 2.76 9.77 5.02
CA PHE A 28 3.48 8.94 6.00
C PHE A 28 3.17 9.27 7.47
N ASN A 29 2.06 9.98 7.73
CA ASN A 29 1.58 10.24 9.09
C ASN A 29 0.96 8.99 9.73
N THR A 30 0.48 8.03 8.93
CA THR A 30 -0.04 6.76 9.44
C THR A 30 0.23 5.57 8.52
N PHE A 31 0.45 4.40 9.11
CA PHE A 31 0.45 3.10 8.43
C PHE A 31 -0.71 2.21 8.89
N VAL A 32 -1.71 2.78 9.55
CA VAL A 32 -2.93 2.09 9.97
C VAL A 32 -4.10 2.93 9.49
N GLU A 33 -5.06 2.28 8.85
CA GLU A 33 -6.33 2.89 8.48
C GLU A 33 -7.00 3.57 9.70
N TYR A 34 -7.49 4.78 9.50
CA TYR A 34 -8.18 5.54 10.53
C TYR A 34 -9.49 4.88 10.98
N THR A 35 -9.86 5.11 12.23
CA THR A 35 -11.19 4.79 12.77
C THR A 35 -12.00 6.08 12.91
N ASN A 36 -13.32 5.93 13.02
CA ASN A 36 -14.21 7.01 13.46
C ASN A 36 -13.81 7.48 14.87
N ARG A 37 -14.29 8.67 15.26
CA ARG A 37 -14.02 9.27 16.58
C ARG A 37 -14.49 8.41 17.75
N ASP A 38 -15.54 7.62 17.54
CA ASP A 38 -16.07 6.66 18.51
C ASP A 38 -15.32 5.31 18.52
N GLY A 39 -14.24 5.19 17.74
CA GLY A 39 -13.42 3.99 17.62
C GLY A 39 -13.97 2.94 16.65
N THR A 40 -15.15 3.16 16.06
CA THR A 40 -15.70 2.23 15.06
C THR A 40 -14.99 2.38 13.72
N ASN A 41 -15.01 1.33 12.90
CA ASN A 41 -14.54 1.41 11.53
C ASN A 41 -15.63 0.80 10.62
N ALA A 42 -16.21 1.66 9.77
CA ALA A 42 -17.33 1.31 8.90
C ALA A 42 -16.96 0.27 7.81
N TRP A 43 -15.67 0.10 7.54
CA TRP A 43 -15.16 -0.81 6.53
C TRP A 43 -14.93 -2.22 7.05
N CYS A 44 -14.90 -2.43 8.37
CA CYS A 44 -14.63 -3.73 8.96
C CYS A 44 -15.50 -4.86 8.43
N GLY A 45 -16.80 -4.63 8.20
CA GLY A 45 -17.71 -5.64 7.64
C GLY A 45 -17.42 -6.03 6.19
N ARG A 46 -16.61 -5.25 5.48
CA ARG A 46 -16.21 -5.51 4.08
C ARG A 46 -14.91 -6.31 3.97
N TYR A 47 -14.12 -6.38 5.04
CA TYR A 47 -12.88 -7.13 5.04
C TYR A 47 -13.11 -8.60 5.37
N GLU A 48 -12.47 -9.47 4.58
CA GLU A 48 -12.36 -10.88 4.94
C GLU A 48 -11.62 -10.97 6.28
N GLY A 49 -12.28 -11.52 7.30
CA GLY A 49 -11.75 -11.60 8.67
C GLY A 49 -11.91 -10.31 9.51
N GLY A 50 -12.68 -9.32 9.04
CA GLY A 50 -13.12 -8.18 9.85
C GLY A 50 -12.04 -7.13 10.15
N CYS A 51 -12.28 -6.30 11.18
CA CYS A 51 -11.37 -5.22 11.62
C CYS A 51 -9.94 -5.69 11.93
N ARG A 52 -9.75 -6.99 12.19
CA ARG A 52 -8.42 -7.57 12.41
C ARG A 52 -7.53 -7.39 11.18
N PHE A 53 -8.09 -7.44 9.98
CA PHE A 53 -7.39 -7.31 8.68
C PHE A 53 -7.77 -6.03 7.93
N ARG A 54 -8.00 -4.94 8.69
CA ARG A 54 -8.10 -3.57 8.18
C ARG A 54 -6.82 -3.09 7.51
N GLY A 55 -6.88 -1.95 6.83
CA GLY A 55 -5.76 -1.38 6.10
C GLY A 55 -4.54 -1.11 6.99
N ARG A 56 -3.38 -1.65 6.58
CA ARG A 56 -2.08 -1.36 7.20
C ARG A 56 -0.95 -1.27 6.17
N GLY A 57 0.15 -0.62 6.56
CA GLY A 57 1.37 -0.50 5.76
C GLY A 57 1.26 0.55 4.66
N ALA A 58 2.33 0.71 3.88
CA ALA A 58 2.46 1.84 2.95
C ALA A 58 1.54 1.77 1.71
N MET A 59 0.84 0.64 1.50
CA MET A 59 -0.17 0.47 0.44
C MET A 59 -1.50 -0.06 1.01
N GLN A 60 -1.81 0.18 2.29
CA GLN A 60 -3.08 -0.19 2.94
C GLN A 60 -3.53 -1.63 2.66
N LEU A 61 -2.69 -2.61 3.01
CA LEU A 61 -3.01 -4.03 2.88
C LEU A 61 -4.25 -4.37 3.70
N THR A 62 -5.28 -4.92 3.05
CA THR A 62 -6.60 -5.28 3.61
C THR A 62 -6.95 -6.73 3.28
N HIS A 63 -7.91 -7.33 3.99
CA HIS A 63 -8.38 -8.73 3.84
C HIS A 63 -7.40 -9.79 4.34
N ARG A 64 -7.90 -10.77 5.11
CA ARG A 64 -7.11 -11.88 5.67
C ARG A 64 -6.30 -12.63 4.61
N SER A 65 -6.88 -12.90 3.45
CA SER A 65 -6.18 -13.57 2.34
C SER A 65 -4.95 -12.81 1.86
N ASN A 66 -5.00 -11.48 1.76
CA ASN A 66 -3.84 -10.69 1.35
C ASN A 66 -2.74 -10.70 2.41
N TYR A 67 -3.09 -10.62 3.70
CA TYR A 67 -2.12 -10.79 4.80
C TYR A 67 -1.44 -12.16 4.73
N ALA A 68 -2.20 -13.24 4.46
CA ALA A 68 -1.64 -14.58 4.30
C ALA A 68 -0.73 -14.69 3.07
N ASN A 69 -1.11 -14.11 1.95
CA ASN A 69 -0.34 -14.15 0.70
C ASN A 69 0.96 -13.34 0.81
N ALA A 70 0.90 -12.13 1.37
CA ALA A 70 2.09 -11.34 1.68
C ALA A 70 3.00 -12.09 2.65
N GLY A 71 2.41 -12.73 3.67
CA GLY A 71 3.17 -13.48 4.65
C GLY A 71 3.93 -14.66 4.07
N ARG A 72 3.28 -15.44 3.20
CA ARG A 72 3.91 -16.53 2.44
C ARG A 72 5.06 -16.02 1.57
N ALA A 73 4.88 -14.90 0.87
CA ALA A 73 5.88 -14.35 -0.03
C ALA A 73 7.08 -13.72 0.72
N LEU A 74 6.85 -13.21 1.93
CA LEU A 74 7.86 -12.49 2.71
C LEU A 74 8.48 -13.33 3.84
N GLY A 75 7.97 -14.54 4.09
CA GLY A 75 8.44 -15.43 5.13
C GLY A 75 8.05 -14.97 6.54
N GLN A 76 6.92 -14.26 6.69
CA GLN A 76 6.44 -13.71 7.95
C GLN A 76 4.96 -14.02 8.13
N ASP A 77 4.55 -14.57 9.27
CA ASP A 77 3.13 -14.80 9.54
C ASP A 77 2.45 -13.50 9.98
N PHE A 78 1.79 -12.81 9.05
CA PHE A 78 0.97 -11.64 9.34
C PHE A 78 -0.47 -11.99 9.73
N VAL A 79 -0.89 -13.25 9.62
CA VAL A 79 -2.26 -13.65 9.98
C VAL A 79 -2.37 -13.76 11.51
N SER A 80 -1.36 -14.36 12.14
CA SER A 80 -1.28 -14.42 13.61
C SER A 80 -1.02 -13.05 14.24
N ASN A 81 -0.21 -12.21 13.61
CA ASN A 81 0.07 -10.85 14.07
C ASN A 81 -0.01 -9.79 12.94
N PRO A 82 -1.23 -9.31 12.60
CA PRO A 82 -1.42 -8.36 11.50
C PRO A 82 -0.85 -6.97 11.77
N ASP A 83 -0.66 -6.58 13.03
CA ASP A 83 -0.13 -5.26 13.39
C ASP A 83 1.32 -5.07 12.94
N LEU A 84 2.06 -6.16 12.68
CA LEU A 84 3.39 -6.12 12.08
C LEU A 84 3.40 -5.38 10.74
N VAL A 85 2.32 -5.45 9.95
CA VAL A 85 2.26 -4.79 8.63
C VAL A 85 2.34 -3.27 8.73
N ALA A 86 2.00 -2.68 9.88
CA ALA A 86 2.15 -1.24 10.12
C ALA A 86 3.54 -0.84 10.61
N GLN A 87 4.46 -1.78 10.83
CA GLN A 87 5.77 -1.55 11.42
C GLN A 87 6.89 -1.71 10.40
N MET A 88 8.03 -1.08 10.63
CA MET A 88 9.23 -1.31 9.82
C MET A 88 9.85 -2.68 10.15
N PRO A 89 10.41 -3.40 9.15
CA PRO A 89 10.48 -3.04 7.73
C PRO A 89 9.23 -3.45 6.93
N TRP A 90 8.27 -4.12 7.56
CA TRP A 90 7.13 -4.77 6.90
C TRP A 90 6.22 -3.80 6.16
N ALA A 91 6.01 -2.59 6.68
CA ALA A 91 5.19 -1.56 6.03
C ALA A 91 5.58 -1.28 4.57
N PHE A 92 6.89 -1.29 4.27
CA PHE A 92 7.39 -1.11 2.91
C PHE A 92 7.64 -2.43 2.18
N LEU A 93 7.95 -3.53 2.88
CA LEU A 93 8.12 -4.84 2.24
C LEU A 93 6.79 -5.37 1.68
N THR A 94 5.68 -5.20 2.40
CA THR A 94 4.35 -5.58 1.91
C THR A 94 3.90 -4.67 0.77
N ALA A 95 4.20 -3.37 0.84
CA ALA A 95 3.94 -2.43 -0.25
C ALA A 95 4.73 -2.78 -1.52
N GLY A 96 6.01 -3.12 -1.39
CA GLY A 96 6.84 -3.55 -2.52
C GLY A 96 6.39 -4.89 -3.12
N TRP A 97 5.96 -5.84 -2.28
CA TRP A 97 5.34 -7.09 -2.75
C TRP A 97 4.05 -6.81 -3.53
N PHE A 98 3.14 -6.00 -2.97
CA PHE A 98 1.91 -5.59 -3.67
C PHE A 98 2.24 -4.93 -5.02
N TRP A 99 3.19 -4.00 -5.02
CA TRP A 99 3.65 -3.30 -6.20
C TRP A 99 4.15 -4.24 -7.31
N GLN A 100 4.99 -5.21 -6.94
CA GLN A 100 5.51 -6.21 -7.87
C GLN A 100 4.40 -7.11 -8.42
N THR A 101 3.52 -7.64 -7.56
CA THR A 101 2.43 -8.55 -7.98
C THR A 101 1.43 -7.91 -8.94
N ARG A 102 1.33 -6.57 -8.93
CA ARG A 102 0.47 -5.79 -9.83
C ARG A 102 1.20 -5.14 -11.01
N ASN A 103 2.47 -5.48 -11.21
CA ASN A 103 3.30 -4.95 -12.30
C ASN A 103 3.33 -3.41 -12.37
N LEU A 104 3.34 -2.74 -11.22
CA LEU A 104 3.24 -1.28 -11.16
C LEU A 104 4.51 -0.56 -11.67
N ASN A 105 5.65 -1.26 -11.73
CA ASN A 105 6.87 -0.77 -12.39
C ASN A 105 6.60 -0.40 -13.86
N ASN A 106 5.83 -1.20 -14.59
CA ASN A 106 5.50 -0.94 -15.99
C ASN A 106 4.68 0.34 -16.19
N PHE A 107 3.82 0.68 -15.22
CA PHE A 107 3.09 1.95 -15.24
C PHE A 107 4.03 3.12 -14.94
N ALA A 108 4.91 2.96 -13.95
CA ALA A 108 5.88 3.99 -13.61
C ALA A 108 6.86 4.27 -14.77
N ASP A 109 7.34 3.23 -15.47
CA ASP A 109 8.25 3.37 -16.61
C ASP A 109 7.63 4.14 -17.78
N ARG A 110 6.30 4.07 -17.92
CA ARG A 110 5.54 4.85 -18.92
C ARG A 110 5.06 6.21 -18.41
N GLY A 111 5.29 6.54 -17.14
CA GLY A 111 4.70 7.72 -16.51
C GLY A 111 3.17 7.66 -16.34
N ASP A 112 2.57 6.46 -16.39
CA ASP A 112 1.12 6.26 -16.36
C ASP A 112 0.57 6.26 -14.92
N LEU A 113 0.50 7.46 -14.33
CA LEU A 113 0.01 7.66 -12.96
C LEU A 113 -1.47 7.28 -12.81
N VAL A 114 -2.29 7.57 -13.83
CA VAL A 114 -3.73 7.28 -13.80
C VAL A 114 -3.96 5.78 -13.83
N GLY A 115 -3.25 5.05 -14.69
CA GLY A 115 -3.29 3.59 -14.75
C GLY A 115 -2.85 2.96 -13.43
N ALA A 116 -1.73 3.41 -12.86
CA ALA A 116 -1.26 2.95 -11.54
C ALA A 116 -2.32 3.18 -10.44
N THR A 117 -2.94 4.37 -10.42
CA THR A 117 -3.97 4.73 -9.43
C THR A 117 -5.19 3.83 -9.53
N ARG A 118 -5.63 3.50 -10.75
CA ARG A 118 -6.75 2.56 -10.96
C ARG A 118 -6.44 1.16 -10.44
N VAL A 119 -5.21 0.69 -10.64
CA VAL A 119 -4.78 -0.63 -10.16
C VAL A 119 -4.72 -0.68 -8.63
N ILE A 120 -4.30 0.41 -7.98
CA ILE A 120 -4.18 0.51 -6.52
C ILE A 120 -5.55 0.65 -5.85
N ASN A 121 -6.41 1.57 -6.32
CA ASN A 121 -7.67 1.90 -5.64
C ASN A 121 -8.93 1.29 -6.25
N GLY A 122 -8.82 0.59 -7.39
CA GLY A 122 -9.99 0.20 -8.19
C GLY A 122 -10.71 1.37 -8.88
N GLY A 123 -10.09 2.56 -8.92
CA GLY A 123 -10.68 3.78 -9.47
C GLY A 123 -9.71 4.97 -9.44
N THR A 124 -10.22 6.19 -9.55
CA THR A 124 -9.40 7.42 -9.57
C THR A 124 -9.59 8.29 -8.31
N ASN A 125 -10.03 7.69 -7.21
CA ASN A 125 -10.16 8.38 -5.93
C ASN A 125 -8.78 8.92 -5.50
N GLY A 126 -8.74 10.21 -5.12
CA GLY A 126 -7.51 10.87 -4.70
C GLY A 126 -6.51 11.19 -5.82
N LEU A 127 -6.90 11.10 -7.09
CA LEU A 127 -5.98 11.29 -8.23
C LEU A 127 -5.26 12.64 -8.20
N ALA A 128 -5.95 13.74 -7.87
CA ALA A 128 -5.35 15.08 -7.81
C ALA A 128 -4.22 15.18 -6.77
N ASP A 129 -4.40 14.61 -5.59
CA ASP A 129 -3.35 14.57 -4.57
C ASP A 129 -2.15 13.71 -5.02
N ARG A 130 -2.41 12.57 -5.67
CA ARG A 130 -1.35 11.72 -6.24
C ARG A 130 -0.56 12.45 -7.32
N GLN A 131 -1.23 13.24 -8.17
CA GLN A 131 -0.58 14.08 -9.18
C GLN A 131 0.29 15.15 -8.53
N ASN A 132 -0.20 15.84 -7.50
CA ASN A 132 0.57 16.85 -6.78
C ASN A 132 1.83 16.25 -6.13
N ARG A 133 1.69 15.10 -5.44
CA ARG A 133 2.83 14.38 -4.86
C ARG A 133 3.80 13.91 -5.92
N PHE A 134 3.30 13.40 -7.04
CA PHE A 134 4.15 13.00 -8.16
C PHE A 134 4.91 14.20 -8.71
N ALA A 135 4.32 15.39 -8.82
CA ALA A 135 5.00 16.57 -9.35
C ALA A 135 6.22 17.03 -8.51
N VAL A 136 6.24 16.74 -7.21
CA VAL A 136 7.31 17.18 -6.28
C VAL A 136 8.23 16.07 -5.77
N ALA A 137 7.87 14.80 -5.99
CA ALA A 137 8.72 13.63 -5.70
C ALA A 137 9.83 13.47 -6.75
#